data_AF-A0A401VX87-F1
#
_entry.id   AF-A0A401VX87-F1
#
_cell.length_a   1.000
_cell.length_b   1.000
_cell.length_c   1.000
_cell.angle_alpha   90.00
_cell.angle_beta   90.00
_cell.angle_gamma   90.00
#
_symmetry.space_group_name_H-M   'P 1'
#
loop_
_entity.id
_entity.type
_entity.pdbx_description
1 polymer ?
#
loop_
_entity_poly.entity_id
_entity_poly.type
_entity_poly.pdbx_seq_one_letter_code
_entity_poly.pdbx_strand_id
1 'polypeptide(L)' 'MSCLYDGGVLDTDQLAAARLQETELLSWSLLTWEEAEPRLSPSMALRVRAALDALARGCAPVEPEDGIAPATP' A
#
# COMPACT_ATOMS: atom_id res chain seq x y z
N MET A 1 -9.91 -11.05 -5.16
CA MET A 1 -9.89 -9.64 -5.59
C MET A 1 -9.40 -8.82 -4.39
N SER A 2 -8.38 -7.99 -4.54
CA SER A 2 -7.80 -7.20 -3.45
C SER A 2 -7.88 -5.72 -3.82
N CYS A 3 -8.43 -4.90 -2.92
CA CYS A 3 -8.47 -3.45 -3.07
C CYS A 3 -7.38 -2.82 -2.20
N LEU A 4 -6.68 -1.82 -2.72
CA LEU A 4 -5.71 -1.01 -1.97
C LEU A 4 -6.30 0.38 -1.80
N TYR A 5 -6.19 0.93 -0.60
CA TYR A 5 -6.67 2.26 -0.26
C TYR A 5 -5.55 3.09 0.35
N ASP A 6 -5.40 4.33 -0.10
CA ASP A 6 -4.54 5.30 0.55
C ASP A 6 -5.28 5.93 1.73
N GLY A 7 -4.89 5.55 2.95
CA GLY A 7 -5.45 6.07 4.19
C GLY A 7 -4.97 7.47 4.56
N GLY A 8 -4.09 8.08 3.77
CA GLY A 8 -3.38 9.30 4.13
C GLY A 8 -2.19 9.05 5.06
N VAL A 9 -1.52 10.13 5.45
CA VAL A 9 -0.37 10.08 6.35
C VAL A 9 -0.84 10.26 7.79
N LEU A 10 -0.52 9.28 8.64
CA LEU A 10 -0.75 9.37 10.07
C LEU A 10 0.37 10.16 10.74
N ASP A 11 -0.01 11.09 11.63
CA ASP A 11 0.96 11.68 12.55
C ASP A 11 1.32 10.72 13.71
N THR A 12 2.27 11.14 14.55
CA THR A 12 2.77 10.31 15.65
C THR A 12 1.69 9.99 16.68
N ASP A 13 0.80 10.93 16.99
CA ASP A 13 -0.25 10.75 17.99
C ASP A 13 -1.35 9.82 17.45
N GLN A 14 -1.71 9.96 16.18
CA GLN A 14 -2.63 9.07 15.47
C GLN A 14 -2.09 7.64 15.40
N LEU A 15 -0.81 7.47 15.08
CA LEU A 15 -0.17 6.15 15.05
C LEU A 15 -0.14 5.52 16.45
N ALA A 16 0.19 6.28 17.49
CA ALA A 16 0.21 5.79 18.87
C ALA A 16 -1.19 5.42 19.40
N ALA A 17 -2.24 6.04 18.86
CA ALA A 17 -3.62 5.72 19.17
C ALA A 17 -4.12 4.43 18.49
N ALA A 18 -3.43 3.93 17.47
CA ALA A 18 -3.83 2.71 16.77
C ALA A 18 -3.82 1.50 17.72
N ARG A 19 -4.96 0.82 17.83
CA ARG A 19 -5.12 -0.41 18.63
C ARG A 19 -5.37 -1.58 17.71
N LEU A 20 -4.40 -2.49 17.65
CA LEU A 20 -4.49 -3.71 16.87
C LEU A 20 -4.97 -4.85 17.76
N GLN A 21 -5.93 -5.64 17.25
CA GLN A 21 -6.45 -6.79 17.97
C GLN A 21 -5.50 -7.98 17.81
N GLU A 22 -4.89 -8.43 18.91
CA GLU A 22 -3.89 -9.52 18.91
C GLU A 22 -4.46 -10.85 18.37
N THR A 23 -5.77 -11.08 18.51
CA THR A 23 -6.43 -12.28 17.99
C THR A 23 -6.64 -12.27 16.49
N GLU A 24 -6.61 -11.10 15.85
CA GLU A 24 -6.81 -10.93 14.41
C GLU A 24 -5.48 -10.76 13.65
N LEU A 25 -4.46 -10.20 14.32
CA LEU A 25 -3.22 -9.79 13.68
C LEU A 25 -2.00 -10.31 14.46
N LEU A 26 -1.26 -11.23 13.85
CA LEU A 26 -0.09 -11.86 14.47
C LEU A 26 1.09 -10.89 14.69
N SER A 27 1.26 -9.92 13.80
CA SER A 27 2.35 -8.94 13.85
C SER A 27 2.12 -7.81 12.87
N TRP A 28 2.69 -6.64 13.16
CA TRP A 28 2.71 -5.50 12.24
C TRP A 28 4.05 -4.76 12.35
N SER A 29 4.40 -4.02 11.29
CA SER A 29 5.60 -3.20 11.24
C SER A 29 5.40 -2.05 10.25
N LEU A 30 6.06 -0.92 10.50
CA LEU A 30 6.26 0.12 9.50
C LEU A 30 7.48 -0.24 8.64
N LEU A 31 7.34 -0.15 7.32
CA LEU A 31 8.37 -0.55 6.37
C LEU A 31 8.56 0.55 5.32
N THR A 32 9.79 0.73 4.86
CA THR A 32 10.01 1.43 3.59
C THR A 32 9.53 0.58 2.42
N TRP A 33 9.44 1.17 1.22
CA TRP A 33 9.08 0.41 0.04
C TRP A 33 10.10 -0.71 -0.24
N GLU A 34 11.40 -0.43 -0.12
CA GLU A 34 12.48 -1.39 -0.36
C GLU A 34 12.43 -2.57 0.61
N GLU A 35 11.94 -2.35 1.83
CA GLU A 35 11.70 -3.39 2.81
C GLU A 35 10.39 -4.16 2.53
N ALA A 36 9.34 -3.48 2.10
CA ALA A 36 8.03 -4.09 1.86
C ALA A 36 8.03 -4.98 0.61
N GLU A 37 8.59 -4.53 -0.51
CA GLU A 37 8.59 -5.21 -1.82
C GLU A 37 8.94 -6.71 -1.76
N PRO A 38 10.05 -7.15 -1.12
CA PRO A 38 10.40 -8.57 -1.06
C PRO A 38 9.48 -9.43 -0.17
N ARG A 39 8.62 -8.80 0.65
CA ARG A 39 7.67 -9.49 1.54
C ARG A 39 6.29 -9.65 0.92
N LEU A 40 6.03 -8.99 -0.21
CA LEU A 40 4.76 -9.03 -0.92
C LEU A 40 4.75 -10.16 -1.96
N SER A 41 3.57 -10.68 -2.27
CA SER A 41 3.41 -11.48 -3.49
C SER A 41 3.67 -10.61 -4.72
N PRO A 42 4.17 -11.16 -5.84
CA PRO A 42 4.50 -10.37 -7.03
C PRO A 42 3.34 -9.50 -7.53
N SER A 43 2.10 -10.02 -7.49
CA SER A 43 0.92 -9.27 -7.92
C SER A 43 0.52 -8.16 -6.95
N MET A 44 0.79 -8.29 -5.65
CA MET A 44 0.56 -7.23 -4.68
C MET A 44 1.62 -6.13 -4.79
N ALA A 45 2.89 -6.50 -5.02
CA ALA A 45 3.97 -5.55 -5.22
C ALA A 45 3.67 -4.59 -6.38
N LEU A 46 3.19 -5.10 -7.52
CA LEU A 46 2.81 -4.26 -8.66
C LEU A 46 1.71 -3.25 -8.31
N ARG A 47 0.70 -3.67 -7.54
CA ARG A 47 -0.40 -2.79 -7.13
C ARG A 47 0.05 -1.72 -6.15
N VAL A 48 0.85 -2.09 -5.14
CA VAL A 48 1.38 -1.13 -4.17
C VAL A 48 2.31 -0.13 -4.87
N ARG A 49 3.17 -0.58 -5.79
CA ARG A 49 3.99 0.32 -6.61
C ARG A 49 3.15 1.31 -7.39
N ALA A 50 2.14 0.84 -8.11
CA ALA A 50 1.26 1.70 -8.89
C ALA A 50 0.55 2.75 -8.02
N ALA A 51 0.11 2.36 -6.82
CA ALA A 51 -0.52 3.29 -5.88
C ALA A 51 0.47 4.32 -5.32
N LEU A 52 1.69 3.91 -4.96
CA LEU A 52 2.75 4.82 -4.50
C LEU A 52 3.14 5.81 -5.60
N ASP A 53 3.27 5.36 -6.84
CA ASP A 53 3.58 6.23 -7.97
C ASP A 53 2.44 7.22 -8.26
N ALA A 54 1.18 6.78 -8.15
CA ALA A 54 0.02 7.64 -8.30
C ALA A 54 -0.09 8.69 -7.19
N LEU A 55 0.20 8.29 -5.95
CA LEU A 55 0.30 9.19 -4.80
C LEU A 55 1.38 10.25 -5.03
N ALA A 56 2.58 9.84 -5.47
CA ALA A 56 3.68 10.75 -5.79
C ALA A 56 3.33 11.73 -6.92
N ARG A 57 2.51 11.30 -7.89
CA ARG A 57 2.02 12.15 -8.99
C ARG A 57 0.78 12.97 -8.66
N GLY A 58 0.14 12.75 -7.50
CA GLY A 58 -1.14 13.37 -7.15
C GLY A 58 -2.30 12.96 -8.09
N CYS A 59 -2.20 11.78 -8.70
CA CYS A 59 -3.14 11.30 -9.72
C CYS A 59 -3.93 10.10 -9.17
N ALA A 60 -4.94 10.35 -8.34
CA ALA A 60 -5.84 9.32 -7.83
C ALA A 60 -7.30 9.61 -8.28
N PRO A 61 -8.11 8.57 -8.57
CA PRO A 61 -7.82 7.13 -8.47
C PRO A 61 -7.02 6.57 -9.66
N VAL A 62 -6.30 5.48 -9.44
CA VAL A 62 -5.67 4.64 -10.48
C VAL A 62 -6.31 3.26 -10.43
N GLU A 63 -6.83 2.81 -11.57
CA GLU A 63 -7.26 1.42 -11.75
C GLU A 63 -6.14 0.64 -12.47
N PRO A 64 -5.52 -0.36 -11.81
CA PRO A 64 -4.62 -1.27 -12.49
C PRO A 64 -5.41 -2.39 -13.19
N GLU A 65 -5.36 -2.45 -14.51
CA GLU A 65 -5.88 -3.55 -15.34
C GLU A 65 -5.13 -4.85 -14.97
N ASP A 66 -5.79 -5.83 -14.37
CA ASP A 66 -5.19 -7.13 -13.99
C ASP A 66 -3.91 -7.08 -13.11
N GLY A 67 -3.63 -5.94 -12.47
CA GLY A 67 -2.38 -5.74 -11.72
C GLY A 67 -1.18 -5.37 -12.59
N ILE A 68 -1.39 -5.04 -13.86
CA ILE A 68 -0.39 -4.44 -14.75
C ILE A 68 -0.73 -2.96 -14.91
N ALA A 69 0.26 -2.08 -14.71
CA ALA A 69 0.07 -0.66 -14.99
C ALA A 69 -0.29 -0.49 -16.48
N PRO A 70 -1.27 0.36 -16.85
CA PRO A 70 -1.58 0.62 -18.26
C PRO A 70 -0.28 1.04 -18.96
N ALA A 71 0.04 0.36 -20.07
CA ALA A 71 1.19 0.73 -20.88
C ALA A 71 1.04 2.20 -21.27
N THR A 72 2.06 3.01 -20.93
CA THR A 72 2.09 4.40 -21.36
C THR A 72 2.17 4.42 -22.90
N PRO A 73 1.36 5.24 -23.61
CA PRO A 73 1.39 5.29 -25.07
C PRO A 73 2.74 5.71 -25.64
#